data_AF-A0A3D2MKP0-F1
#
_entry.id   AF-A0A3D2MKP0-F1
#
_cell.length_a   1.000
_cell.length_b   1.000
_cell.length_c   1.000
_cell.angle_alpha   90.00
_cell.angle_beta   90.00
_cell.angle_gamma   90.00
#
_symmetry.space_group_name_H-M   'P 1'
#
loop_
_entity.id
_entity.type
_entity.pdbx_description
1 polymer ?
#
loop_
_entity_poly.entity_id
_entity_poly.type
_entity_poly.pdbx_seq_one_letter_code
_entity_poly.pdbx_strand_id
1 'polypeptide(L)'
;IPQVVFAGVEIPLKDYFLQVAAMIFPTRWAMAALGTSIGLHSDKLGGDKLFGDNYTFQGQLFSIYSQTDSMHRILLSWGALGVLIVVLAIVICIGLKRKDIRT
;
A
#
# COMPACT_ATOMS: atom_id res chain seq x y z
N ILE A 1 9.96 -5.12 10.84
CA ILE A 1 10.60 -3.78 10.96
C ILE A 1 10.59 -3.04 9.62
N PRO A 2 11.20 -3.52 8.51
CA PRO A 2 11.15 -2.79 7.22
C PRO A 2 9.72 -2.54 6.74
N GLN A 3 8.87 -3.55 6.87
CA GLN A 3 7.47 -3.49 6.48
C GLN A 3 6.68 -2.37 7.21
N VAL A 4 7.02 -2.04 8.46
CA VAL A 4 6.37 -0.96 9.22
C VAL A 4 6.91 0.40 8.77
N VAL A 5 8.23 0.51 8.60
CA VAL A 5 8.91 1.73 8.12
C VAL A 5 8.40 2.16 6.74
N PHE A 6 8.26 1.21 5.82
CA PHE A 6 7.78 1.48 4.45
C PHE A 6 6.25 1.58 4.32
N ALA A 7 5.51 1.48 5.43
CA ALA A 7 4.06 1.64 5.41
C ALA A 7 3.61 3.08 5.09
N GLY A 8 4.47 4.09 5.29
CA GLY A 8 4.17 5.50 5.01
C GLY A 8 3.37 6.22 6.09
N VAL A 9 3.08 5.54 7.21
CA VAL A 9 2.24 6.08 8.30
C VAL A 9 3.08 6.80 9.34
N GLU A 10 4.14 6.16 9.82
CA GLU A 10 5.07 6.75 10.80
C GLU A 10 6.10 7.66 10.12
N ILE A 11 6.55 7.26 8.94
CA ILE A 11 7.55 7.98 8.14
C ILE A 11 6.95 8.20 6.75
N PRO A 12 6.54 9.42 6.39
CA PRO A 12 5.93 9.71 5.10
C PRO A 12 6.97 9.61 3.97
N LEU A 13 6.67 8.81 2.96
CA LEU A 13 7.50 8.58 1.78
C LEU A 13 7.16 9.60 0.70
N LYS A 14 8.04 10.61 0.55
CA LYS A 14 7.86 11.69 -0.43
C LYS A 14 8.66 11.45 -1.70
N ASP A 15 9.82 10.80 -1.58
CA ASP A 15 10.69 10.53 -2.73
C ASP A 15 10.20 9.35 -3.56
N TYR A 16 10.16 9.54 -4.88
CA TYR A 16 9.65 8.54 -5.82
C TYR A 16 10.35 7.18 -5.71
N PHE A 17 11.67 7.18 -5.58
CA PHE A 17 12.45 5.95 -5.45
C PHE A 17 12.03 5.13 -4.22
N LEU A 18 11.83 5.82 -3.09
CA LEU A 18 11.47 5.20 -1.83
C LEU A 18 10.02 4.70 -1.87
N GLN A 19 9.12 5.42 -2.53
CA GLN A 19 7.75 4.97 -2.77
C GLN A 19 7.71 3.67 -3.58
N VAL A 20 8.52 3.55 -4.64
CA VAL A 20 8.58 2.34 -5.48
C VAL A 20 9.07 1.14 -4.69
N ALA A 21 10.15 1.31 -3.92
CA ALA A 21 10.64 0.26 -3.03
C ALA A 21 9.58 -0.13 -1.99
N ALA A 22 8.80 0.83 -1.51
CA ALA A 22 7.77 0.59 -0.51
C ALA A 22 6.56 -0.20 -1.05
N MET A 23 6.35 -0.25 -2.37
CA MET A 23 5.21 -0.94 -2.99
C MET A 23 5.24 -2.47 -2.87
N ILE A 24 6.39 -3.08 -2.60
CA ILE A 24 6.45 -4.54 -2.42
C ILE A 24 5.94 -4.98 -1.04
N PHE A 25 5.79 -4.04 -0.10
CA PHE A 25 5.39 -4.33 1.27
C PHE A 25 3.86 -4.34 1.41
N PRO A 26 3.24 -5.46 1.83
CA PRO A 26 1.79 -5.56 1.97
C PRO A 26 1.16 -4.53 2.91
N THR A 27 1.87 -4.12 3.97
CA THR A 27 1.39 -3.12 4.94
C THR A 27 1.13 -1.76 4.31
N ARG A 28 1.90 -1.35 3.30
CA ARG A 28 1.67 -0.07 2.63
C ARG A 28 0.29 -0.03 1.98
N TRP A 29 -0.07 -1.09 1.28
CA TRP A 29 -1.38 -1.23 0.64
C TRP A 29 -2.51 -1.38 1.66
N ALA A 30 -2.27 -2.14 2.73
CA ALA A 30 -3.24 -2.29 3.82
C ALA A 30 -3.53 -0.95 4.50
N MET A 31 -2.49 -0.17 4.84
CA MET A 31 -2.66 1.14 5.47
C MET A 31 -3.29 2.14 4.50
N ALA A 32 -2.90 2.14 3.22
CA ALA A 32 -3.53 2.97 2.19
C ALA A 32 -5.04 2.71 2.08
N ALA A 33 -5.43 1.44 2.06
CA ALA A 33 -6.83 1.04 2.02
C ALA A 33 -7.59 1.45 3.29
N LEU A 34 -7.07 1.09 4.48
CA LEU A 34 -7.70 1.37 5.76
C LEU A 34 -7.82 2.87 6.04
N GLY A 35 -6.74 3.63 5.81
CA GLY A 35 -6.74 5.08 5.99
C GLY A 35 -7.78 5.75 5.09
N THR A 36 -7.88 5.31 3.83
CA THR A 36 -8.88 5.83 2.90
C THR A 36 -10.31 5.42 3.32
N SER A 37 -10.52 4.19 3.80
CA SER A 37 -11.82 3.70 4.27
C SER A 37 -12.34 4.41 5.51
N ILE A 38 -11.45 4.78 6.44
CA ILE A 38 -11.80 5.54 7.65
C ILE A 38 -12.00 7.04 7.32
N GLY A 39 -11.61 7.47 6.12
CA GLY A 39 -11.76 8.84 5.66
C GLY A 39 -10.60 9.74 6.03
N LEU A 40 -9.40 9.19 6.23
CA LEU A 40 -8.19 9.95 6.50
C LEU A 40 -7.63 10.60 5.23
N HIS A 41 -6.92 11.70 5.44
CA HIS A 41 -6.35 12.55 4.40
C HIS A 41 -4.85 12.70 4.59
N SER A 42 -4.06 12.19 3.65
CA SER A 42 -2.60 12.21 3.83
C SER A 42 -2.01 13.62 3.74
N ASP A 43 -2.65 14.56 3.02
CA ASP A 43 -2.24 15.97 3.01
C ASP A 43 -2.34 16.63 4.40
N LYS A 44 -3.19 16.09 5.28
CA LYS A 44 -3.31 16.53 6.68
C LYS A 44 -2.47 15.71 7.66
N LEU A 45 -1.93 14.58 7.21
CA LEU A 45 -1.25 13.58 8.03
C LEU A 45 0.17 13.32 7.53
N GLY A 46 0.99 14.36 7.47
CA GLY A 46 2.42 14.26 7.15
C GLY A 46 2.77 14.25 5.65
N GLY A 47 1.77 14.14 4.77
CA GLY A 47 1.92 14.23 3.32
C GLY A 47 2.59 13.02 2.69
N ASP A 48 2.24 11.81 3.12
CA ASP A 48 2.69 10.58 2.47
C ASP A 48 2.11 10.51 1.05
N LYS A 49 2.97 10.12 0.11
CA LYS A 49 2.65 10.10 -1.31
C LYS A 49 2.73 8.68 -1.86
N LEU A 50 1.86 8.40 -2.82
CA LEU A 50 1.75 7.14 -3.54
C LEU A 50 1.70 7.43 -5.04
N PHE A 51 2.72 7.01 -5.78
CA PHE A 51 2.90 7.29 -7.21
C PHE A 51 3.10 8.78 -7.50
N GLY A 52 4.29 9.28 -7.14
CA GLY A 52 4.68 10.66 -7.43
C GLY A 52 4.02 11.61 -6.45
N ASP A 53 3.16 12.50 -6.94
CA ASP A 53 2.54 13.59 -6.16
C ASP A 53 1.15 13.27 -5.61
N ASN A 54 0.62 12.08 -5.87
CA ASN A 54 -0.69 11.72 -5.34
C ASN A 54 -0.59 11.30 -3.88
N TYR A 55 -1.48 11.81 -3.03
CA TYR A 55 -1.52 11.43 -1.62
C TYR A 55 -1.97 9.97 -1.43
N THR A 56 -1.42 9.32 -0.41
CA THR A 56 -1.66 7.89 -0.12
C THR A 56 -3.07 7.63 0.39
N PHE A 57 -3.59 8.46 1.29
CA PHE A 57 -4.96 8.39 1.80
C PHE A 57 -5.82 9.47 1.16
N GLN A 58 -6.96 9.06 0.60
CA GLN A 58 -7.91 9.95 -0.08
C GLN A 58 -9.31 9.79 0.52
N GLY A 59 -9.51 10.25 1.75
CA GLY A 59 -10.83 10.22 2.40
C GLY A 59 -11.86 11.12 1.70
N GLN A 60 -13.14 10.95 2.04
CA GLN A 60 -14.25 11.79 1.56
C GLN A 60 -14.71 12.83 2.60
N LEU A 61 -14.34 12.67 3.86
CA LEU A 61 -14.75 13.57 4.93
C LEU A 61 -13.90 14.85 4.90
N PHE A 62 -14.50 16.00 4.59
CA PHE A 62 -13.80 17.28 4.37
C PHE A 62 -12.79 17.25 3.21
N SER A 63 -13.14 16.58 2.12
CA SER A 63 -12.23 16.27 1.02
C SER A 63 -12.29 17.24 -0.16
N ILE A 64 -11.14 17.43 -0.81
CA ILE A 64 -11.00 17.99 -2.16
C ILE A 64 -11.13 16.91 -3.25
N TYR A 65 -11.18 15.63 -2.87
CA TYR A 65 -11.29 14.49 -3.79
C TYR A 65 -12.74 14.14 -4.09
N SER A 66 -13.01 13.76 -5.35
CA SER A 66 -14.32 13.23 -5.74
C SER A 66 -14.53 11.83 -5.15
N GLN A 67 -15.80 11.45 -4.93
CA GLN A 67 -16.19 10.11 -4.49
C GLN A 67 -15.58 9.02 -5.37
N THR A 68 -15.58 9.25 -6.69
CA THR A 68 -15.02 8.32 -7.68
C THR A 68 -13.52 8.10 -7.48
N ASP A 69 -12.76 9.15 -7.15
CA ASP A 69 -11.31 9.07 -6.94
C ASP A 69 -10.98 8.26 -5.68
N SER A 70 -11.70 8.52 -4.59
CA SER A 70 -11.58 7.76 -3.34
C SER A 70 -11.92 6.29 -3.52
N MET A 71 -12.99 6.00 -4.28
CA MET A 71 -13.36 4.61 -4.60
C MET A 71 -12.26 3.91 -5.39
N HIS A 72 -11.73 4.57 -6.43
CA HIS A 72 -10.66 4.00 -7.23
C HIS A 72 -9.41 3.73 -6.38
N ARG A 73 -9.06 4.64 -5.47
CA ARG A 73 -7.92 4.45 -4.55
C ARG A 73 -8.11 3.27 -3.61
N ILE A 74 -9.30 3.11 -3.03
CA ILE A 74 -9.62 1.97 -2.15
C ILE A 74 -9.53 0.66 -2.93
N LEU A 75 -10.15 0.59 -4.12
CA LEU A 75 -10.15 -0.61 -4.95
C LEU A 75 -8.74 -0.98 -5.43
N LEU A 76 -7.95 0.01 -5.84
CA LEU A 76 -6.55 -0.19 -6.23
C LEU A 76 -5.74 -0.73 -5.06
N SER A 77 -5.91 -0.17 -3.87
CA SER A 77 -5.13 -0.56 -2.68
C SER A 77 -5.46 -1.99 -2.23
N TRP A 78 -6.74 -2.35 -2.16
CA TRP A 78 -7.16 -3.73 -1.86
C TRP A 78 -6.75 -4.71 -2.96
N GLY A 79 -6.89 -4.31 -4.23
CA GLY A 79 -6.50 -5.13 -5.37
C GLY A 79 -5.00 -5.43 -5.38
N ALA A 80 -4.16 -4.42 -5.21
CA ALA A 80 -2.71 -4.57 -5.13
C ALA A 80 -2.27 -5.46 -3.97
N LEU A 81 -2.92 -5.32 -2.81
CA LEU A 81 -2.69 -6.21 -1.66
C LEU A 81 -3.04 -7.66 -1.98
N GLY A 82 -4.21 -7.90 -2.59
CA GLY A 82 -4.65 -9.24 -3.01
C GLY A 82 -3.66 -9.89 -3.98
N VAL A 83 -3.18 -9.12 -4.97
CA VAL A 83 -2.16 -9.59 -5.91
C VAL A 83 -0.87 -9.97 -5.20
N LEU A 84 -0.38 -9.15 -4.25
CA LEU A 84 0.83 -9.47 -3.49
C LEU A 84 0.68 -10.75 -2.67
N ILE A 85 -0.47 -10.97 -2.05
CA ILE A 85 -0.75 -12.21 -1.30
C ILE A 85 -0.63 -13.43 -2.22
N VAL A 86 -1.26 -13.37 -3.40
CA VAL A 86 -1.20 -14.47 -4.39
C VAL A 86 0.24 -14.72 -4.85
N VAL A 87 1.00 -13.67 -5.17
CA VAL A 87 2.40 -13.79 -5.59
C VAL A 87 3.26 -14.42 -4.49
N LEU A 88 3.15 -13.94 -3.25
CA LEU A 88 3.92 -14.48 -2.12
C LEU A 88 3.55 -15.93 -1.84
N ALA A 89 2.25 -16.28 -1.90
CA ALA A 89 1.79 -17.66 -1.75
C ALA A 89 2.41 -18.58 -2.83
N ILE A 90 2.42 -18.15 -4.10
CA ILE A 90 3.06 -18.90 -5.19
C ILE A 90 4.56 -19.08 -4.92
N VAL A 91 5.27 -18.02 -4.54
CA VAL A 91 6.72 -18.08 -4.24
C VAL A 91 7.00 -19.07 -3.10
N ILE A 92 6.19 -19.04 -2.04
CA ILE A 92 6.30 -19.97 -0.92
C ILE A 92 6.07 -21.41 -1.40
N CYS A 93 5.00 -21.68 -2.17
CA CYS A 93 4.71 -23.00 -2.72
C CYS A 93 5.87 -23.53 -3.59
N ILE A 94 6.45 -22.70 -4.46
CA ILE A 94 7.62 -23.07 -5.27
C ILE A 94 8.83 -23.36 -4.38
N GLY A 95 9.09 -22.52 -3.39
CA GLY A 95 10.20 -22.68 -2.44
C GLY A 95 10.09 -23.98 -1.65
N LEU A 96 8.90 -24.28 -1.12
CA LEU A 96 8.62 -25.52 -0.39
C LEU A 96 8.79 -26.75 -1.28
N LYS A 97 8.22 -26.76 -2.49
CA LYS A 97 8.38 -27.88 -3.43
C LYS A 97 9.84 -28.15 -3.77
N ARG A 98 10.64 -27.10 -4.01
CA ARG A 98 12.07 -27.25 -4.30
C ARG A 98 12.89 -27.73 -3.11
N LYS A 99 12.51 -27.34 -1.89
CA LYS A 99 13.12 -27.84 -0.66
C LYS A 99 12.83 -29.33 -0.48
N ASP A 100 11.59 -29.74 -0.71
CA ASP A 100 11.14 -31.12 -0.54
C ASP A 100 11.89 -32.07 -1.48
N ILE A 101 12.06 -31.71 -2.76
CA ILE A 101 12.81 -32.52 -3.75
C ILE A 101 14.31 -32.66 -3.41
N ARG A 102 14.88 -31.69 -2.68
CA ARG A 102 16.30 -31.68 -2.31
C ARG A 102 16.60 -32.47 -1.04
N THR A 103 15.58 -32.90 -0.29
CA THR A 103 15.71 -33.67 0.95
C THR A 103 15.46 -35.14 0.65
#